data_AF-A0A291RNP3-F1
#
_entry.id   AF-A0A291RNP3-F1
#
_cell.length_a   1.000
_cell.length_b   1.000
_cell.length_c   1.000
_cell.angle_alpha   90.00
_cell.angle_beta   90.00
_cell.angle_gamma   90.00
#
_symmetry.space_group_name_H-M   'P 1'
#
loop_
_entity.id
_entity.type
_entity.pdbx_description
1 polymer ?
#
loop_
_entity_poly.entity_id
_entity_poly.type
_entity_poly.pdbx_seq_one_letter_code
_entity_poly.pdbx_strand_id
1 'polypeptide(L)' 'MHTELPPVEIGTPLIVTEFSDRIAIRLPFIHSQLNKLAVEQVACTALHLHRQAGRPSAAALIIPSTGADFGPMGCAAMP' A
#
# COMPACT_ATOMS: atom_id res chain seq x y z
N MET A 1 -28.71 -3.23 9.89
CA MET A 1 -27.52 -3.53 10.73
C MET A 1 -26.38 -2.70 10.16
N HIS A 2 -26.24 -1.44 10.58
CA HIS A 2 -25.10 -0.61 10.20
C HIS A 2 -23.97 -0.98 11.16
N THR A 3 -22.99 -1.74 10.69
CA THR A 3 -21.75 -1.96 11.44
C THR A 3 -20.88 -0.74 11.18
N GLU A 4 -20.99 0.25 12.05
CA GLU A 4 -20.06 1.37 12.09
C GLU A 4 -18.71 0.82 12.53
N LEU A 5 -17.75 0.78 11.60
CA LEU A 5 -16.36 0.48 11.89
C LEU A 5 -15.86 1.50 12.93
N PRO A 6 -15.17 1.08 14.00
CA PRO A 6 -14.66 2.02 14.99
C PRO A 6 -13.79 3.08 14.30
N PRO A 7 -13.82 4.34 14.77
CA PRO A 7 -12.97 5.38 14.23
C PRO A 7 -11.51 4.93 14.36
N VAL A 8 -10.90 4.59 13.23
CA VAL A 8 -9.45 4.39 13.16
C VAL A 8 -8.84 5.70 13.61
N GLU A 9 -8.21 5.69 14.78
CA GLU A 9 -7.41 6.81 15.25
C GLU A 9 -6.54 7.29 14.08
N ILE A 10 -6.56 8.59 13.82
CA ILE A 10 -5.81 9.25 12.75
C ILE A 10 -4.32 9.16 13.11
N GLY A 11 -3.76 7.96 12.99
CA GLY A 11 -2.42 7.61 13.39
C GLY A 11 -1.50 7.65 12.18
N THR A 12 -1.18 8.86 11.72
CA THR A 12 -0.29 9.17 10.59
C THR A 12 -0.89 8.88 9.21
N PRO A 13 -0.93 9.86 8.28
CA PRO A 13 -1.41 9.62 6.94
C PRO A 13 -0.54 8.59 6.22
N LEU A 14 -1.17 7.60 5.58
CA LEU A 14 -0.53 6.82 4.52
C LEU A 14 -0.14 7.79 3.41
N ILE A 15 1.17 8.04 3.26
CA ILE A 15 1.65 8.93 2.19
C ILE A 15 1.80 8.08 0.94
N VAL A 16 0.92 8.30 -0.02
CA VAL A 16 1.00 7.70 -1.35
C VAL A 16 1.69 8.72 -2.27
N THR A 17 2.82 8.33 -2.84
CA THR A 17 3.55 9.12 -3.83
C THR A 17 3.54 8.36 -5.15
N GLU A 18 3.00 8.98 -6.18
CA GLU A 18 2.85 8.37 -7.50
C GLU A 18 3.99 8.82 -8.40
N PHE A 19 4.61 7.85 -9.09
CA PHE A 19 5.60 8.05 -10.13
C PHE A 19 5.09 7.43 -11.44
N SER A 20 5.71 7.80 -12.56
CA SER A 20 5.31 7.28 -13.87
C SER A 20 5.44 5.77 -14.02
N ASP A 21 6.36 5.15 -13.26
CA ASP A 21 6.67 3.71 -13.31
C ASP A 21 6.24 2.95 -12.04
N ARG A 22 5.91 3.65 -10.93
CA ARG A 22 5.61 3.01 -9.63
C ARG A 22 4.79 3.86 -8.67
N ILE A 23 4.23 3.24 -7.65
CA ILE A 23 3.54 3.92 -6.54
C ILE A 23 4.31 3.63 -5.26
N ALA A 24 4.78 4.64 -4.55
CA ALA A 24 5.39 4.48 -3.23
C ALA A 24 4.36 4.75 -2.13
N ILE A 25 4.29 3.85 -1.14
CA ILE A 25 3.33 3.91 -0.05
C ILE A 25 4.12 3.88 1.25
N ARG A 26 4.13 5.00 1.96
CA ARG A 26 4.75 5.08 3.28
C ARG A 26 3.77 4.66 4.35
N LEU A 27 4.19 3.69 5.15
CA LEU A 27 3.45 3.18 6.30
C LEU A 27 4.04 3.73 7.60
N PRO A 28 3.22 4.10 8.60
CA PRO A 28 3.72 4.52 9.90
C PRO A 28 4.20 3.38 10.79
N PHE A 29 4.29 2.16 10.26
CA PHE A 29 4.75 0.97 10.97
C PHE A 29 6.21 0.68 10.65
N ILE A 30 6.92 0.10 11.61
CA ILE A 30 8.29 -0.40 11.39
C ILE A 30 8.24 -1.72 10.62
N HIS A 31 9.30 -2.04 9.86
CA HIS A 31 9.36 -3.24 9.00
C HIS A 31 9.01 -4.54 9.76
N SER A 32 9.47 -4.70 11.00
CA SER A 32 9.23 -5.91 11.80
C SER A 32 7.79 -6.06 12.31
N GLN A 33 6.97 -5.00 12.26
CA GLN A 33 5.55 -5.04 12.62
C GLN A 33 4.65 -5.36 11.42
N LEU A 34 5.20 -5.39 10.21
CA LEU A 34 4.45 -5.57 8.99
C LEU A 34 4.43 -7.05 8.58
N ASN A 35 3.22 -7.60 8.46
CA ASN A 35 3.02 -8.93 7.89
C ASN A 35 3.16 -8.85 6.37
N LYS A 36 3.99 -9.73 5.78
CA LYS A 36 4.20 -9.81 4.33
C LYS A 36 2.89 -9.91 3.54
N LEU A 37 1.92 -10.69 4.03
CA LEU A 37 0.61 -10.82 3.37
C LEU A 37 -0.17 -9.49 3.39
N ALA A 38 -0.13 -8.76 4.51
CA ALA A 38 -0.79 -7.46 4.62
C ALA A 38 -0.12 -6.42 3.71
N VAL A 39 1.22 -6.45 3.63
CA VAL A 39 2.02 -5.60 2.73
C VAL A 39 1.67 -5.86 1.27
N GLU A 40 1.59 -7.13 0.86
CA GLU A 40 1.17 -7.52 -0.50
C GLU A 40 -0.25 -7.07 -0.81
N GLN A 41 -1.19 -7.22 0.13
CA GLN A 41 -2.56 -6.72 -0.02
C GLN A 41 -2.61 -5.21 -0.22
N VAL A 42 -1.89 -4.43 0.60
CA VAL A 42 -1.82 -2.97 0.46
C VAL A 42 -1.25 -2.57 -0.91
N ALA A 43 -0.17 -3.23 -1.33
CA ALA A 43 0.44 -3.00 -2.64
C ALA A 43 -0.55 -3.29 -3.78
N CYS A 44 -1.26 -4.41 -3.71
CA CYS A 44 -2.27 -4.81 -4.68
C CYS A 44 -3.47 -3.84 -4.72
N THR A 45 -4.01 -3.44 -3.57
CA THR A 45 -5.11 -2.48 -3.50
C THR A 45 -4.72 -1.15 -4.12
N ALA A 46 -3.53 -0.64 -3.82
CA ALA A 46 -3.04 0.60 -4.38
C ALA A 46 -2.85 0.53 -5.90
N LEU A 47 -2.25 -0.55 -6.40
CA LEU A 47 -2.13 -0.79 -7.85
C LEU A 47 -3.49 -0.89 -8.52
N HIS A 48 -4.46 -1.54 -7.88
CA HIS A 48 -5.82 -1.66 -8.41
C HIS A 48 -6.52 -0.31 -8.50
N LEU A 49 -6.49 0.49 -7.43
CA LEU A 49 -7.08 1.84 -7.41
C LEU A 49 -6.43 2.76 -8.45
N HIS A 50 -5.11 2.69 -8.61
CA HIS A 50 -4.38 3.50 -9.58
C HIS A 50 -4.73 3.10 -11.03
N ARG A 51 -4.91 1.79 -11.29
CA ARG A 51 -5.41 1.30 -12.58
C ARG A 51 -6.84 1.75 -12.86
N GLN A 52 -7.73 1.73 -11.85
CA GLN A 52 -9.09 2.26 -12.00
C GLN A 52 -9.10 3.77 -12.29
N ALA A 53 -8.14 4.52 -11.76
CA ALA A 53 -7.94 5.94 -12.07
C ALA A 53 -7.33 6.20 -13.47
N GLY A 54 -7.21 5.18 -14.32
CA GLY A 54 -6.66 5.30 -15.68
C GLY A 54 -5.14 5.44 -15.72
N ARG A 55 -4.45 5.15 -14.62
CA ARG A 55 -3.00 5.28 -14.50
C ARG A 55 -2.34 3.91 -14.38
N PRO A 56 -1.74 3.37 -15.45
CA PRO A 56 -1.10 2.06 -15.40
C PRO A 56 0.23 2.14 -14.65
N SER A 57 0.22 1.83 -13.36
CA SER A 57 1.45 1.65 -12.59
C SER A 57 1.99 0.23 -12.75
N ALA A 58 3.31 0.10 -12.94
CA ALA A 58 3.96 -1.19 -13.12
C ALA A 58 4.28 -1.89 -11.78
N ALA A 59 4.52 -1.14 -10.71
CA ALA A 59 4.83 -1.69 -9.39
C ALA A 59 4.39 -0.77 -8.24
N ALA A 60 4.16 -1.35 -7.05
CA ALA A 60 4.00 -0.62 -5.80
C ALA A 60 5.20 -0.89 -4.89
N LEU A 61 5.64 0.13 -4.16
CA LEU A 61 6.76 0.09 -3.23
C LEU A 61 6.23 0.42 -1.84
N ILE A 62 6.31 -0.52 -0.91
CA ILE A 62 5.87 -0.30 0.48
C ILE A 62 7.09 0.10 1.32
N ILE A 63 7.02 1.29 1.91
CA ILE A 63 8.11 1.91 2.67
C ILE A 63 7.67 2.02 4.13
N PRO A 64 8.19 1.21 5.05
CA PRO A 64 7.91 1.38 6.48
C PRO A 64 8.53 2.67 7.02
N SER A 65 8.07 3.10 8.20
CA SER A 65 8.60 4.28 8.88
C SER A 65 10.04 4.06 9.36
N THR A 66 10.39 2.81 9.68
CA THR A 66 11.74 2.38 10.05
C THR A 66 12.05 1.01 9.46
N GLY A 67 13.22 0.86 8.84
CA GLY A 67 13.68 -0.37 8.22
C GLY A 67 13.84 -0.24 6.69
N ALA A 68 14.18 -1.35 6.04
CA ALA A 68 14.25 -1.43 4.58
C ALA A 68 12.82 -1.42 3.99
N ASP A 69 12.67 -0.90 2.78
CA ASP A 69 11.45 -1.11 2.00
C ASP A 69 11.30 -2.58 1.56
N PHE A 70 10.08 -2.96 1.17
CA PHE A 70 9.77 -4.31 0.71
C PHE A 70 10.13 -4.55 -0.76
N GLY A 71 10.82 -3.61 -1.41
CA GLY A 71 11.08 -3.64 -2.84
C GLY A 71 9.83 -3.42 -3.71
N PRO A 72 10.00 -3.34 -5.04
CA PRO A 72 8.89 -3.20 -5.98
C PRO A 72 8.07 -4.48 -6.02
N MET A 73 6.81 -4.38 -5.65
CA MET A 73 5.82 -5.46 -5.70
C MET A 73 4.86 -5.22 -6.86
N GLY A 74 4.74 -6.22 -7.71
CA GLY A 74 3.63 -6.30 -8.66
C GLY A 74 2.40 -6.90 -8.00
N CYS A 75 1.23 -6.62 -8.55
CA CYS A 75 0.05 -7.41 -8.28
C CYS A 75 -0.17 -8.32 -9.49
N ALA A 76 0.25 -9.58 -9.39
CA ALA A 76 -0.26 -10.60 -10.30
C ALA A 76 -1.76 -10.68 -10.03
N ALA A 77 -2.58 -10.45 -11.06
CA ALA A 77 -4.03 -10.52 -10.95
C ALA A 77 -4.41 -11.75 -10.12
N MET A 78 -5.04 -11.53 -8.95
CA MET A 78 -5.67 -12.63 -8.25
C MET A 78 -6.66 -13.28 -9.24
N PRO A 79 -6.60 -14.62 -9.39
CA PRO A 79 -7.42 -15.35 -10.36
C PRO A 79 -8.92 -15.17 -10.10
#